data_AF-A0A7G9W5T9-F1
#
_entry.id   AF-A0A7G9W5T9-F1
#
_cell.length_a   1.000
_cell.length_b   1.000
_cell.length_c   1.000
_cell.angle_alpha   90.00
_cell.angle_beta   90.00
_cell.angle_gamma   90.00
#
_symmetry.space_group_name_H-M   'P 1'
#
loop_
_entity.id
_entity.type
_entity.pdbx_description
1 polymer ?
#
loop_
_entity_poly.entity_id
_entity_poly.type
_entity_poly.pdbx_seq_one_letter_code
_entity_poly.pdbx_strand_id
1 'polypeptide(L)'
;MFKNLLAKKIEIKAPFSGTILEISEVSDPVFSGKVVGDGCAIIPTSNKLVAPADGKIIQISSSKHAIGMELEHGIELLMHVGIDTVELQGKGFTSFVKVGDHVKKGQELLEVDLEYLKSKGKILETPIIVTNMDKIKKIVSYTGEVKAGKTTIMKITLL
;
A
#
# COMPACT_ATOMS: atom_id res chain seq x y z
N MET A 1 25.80 -2.97 30.78
CA MET A 1 26.08 -3.99 29.74
C MET A 1 24.83 -4.19 28.90
N PHE A 2 25.01 -4.07 27.59
CA PHE A 2 23.99 -3.87 26.56
C PHE A 2 22.98 -5.04 26.49
N LYS A 3 21.71 -4.79 26.86
CA LYS A 3 20.61 -5.65 26.42
C LYS A 3 20.47 -5.45 24.92
N ASN A 4 20.68 -6.53 24.15
CA ASN A 4 20.35 -6.61 22.73
C ASN A 4 18.89 -6.19 22.52
N LEU A 5 18.68 -4.92 22.18
CA LEU A 5 17.41 -4.42 21.69
C LEU A 5 17.37 -4.79 20.21
N LEU A 6 16.87 -5.99 19.89
CA LEU A 6 16.54 -6.31 18.50
C LEU A 6 15.50 -5.27 18.05
N ALA A 7 15.90 -4.36 17.18
CA ALA A 7 14.98 -3.38 16.61
C ALA A 7 13.82 -4.15 15.95
N LYS A 8 12.58 -3.80 16.32
CA LYS A 8 11.38 -4.44 15.79
C LYS A 8 11.31 -4.16 14.29
N LYS A 9 11.04 -5.20 13.50
CA LYS A 9 10.95 -5.13 12.04
C LYS A 9 9.62 -5.65 11.57
N ILE A 10 9.01 -4.94 10.63
CA ILE A 10 7.78 -5.34 9.96
C ILE A 10 8.12 -5.55 8.48
N GLU A 11 7.66 -6.67 7.92
CA GLU A 11 7.73 -6.91 6.48
C GLU A 11 6.37 -6.63 5.84
N ILE A 12 6.38 -5.82 4.78
CA ILE A 12 5.21 -5.53 3.96
C ILE A 12 5.32 -6.38 2.69
N LYS A 13 4.33 -7.24 2.45
CA LYS A 13 4.24 -7.98 1.19
C LYS A 13 3.57 -7.14 0.12
N ALA A 14 3.74 -7.54 -1.14
CA ALA A 14 3.11 -6.88 -2.27
C ALA A 14 1.58 -6.99 -2.16
N PRO A 15 0.82 -5.88 -2.11
CA PRO A 15 -0.64 -5.92 -2.13
C PRO A 15 -1.19 -6.20 -3.54
N PHE A 16 -0.38 -6.04 -4.58
CA PHE A 16 -0.67 -6.42 -5.96
C PHE A 16 0.45 -7.29 -6.54
N SER A 17 0.15 -8.03 -7.60
CA SER A 17 1.21 -8.49 -8.51
C SER A 17 1.51 -7.36 -9.49
N GLY A 18 2.77 -7.22 -9.91
CA GLY A 18 3.18 -6.11 -10.76
C GLY A 18 4.67 -5.80 -10.64
N THR A 19 5.04 -4.56 -10.90
CA THR A 19 6.42 -4.08 -10.81
C THR A 19 6.51 -2.97 -9.76
N ILE A 20 7.50 -3.05 -8.86
CA ILE A 20 7.75 -1.98 -7.90
C ILE A 20 8.42 -0.79 -8.60
N LEU A 21 7.97 0.39 -8.24
CA LEU A 21 8.52 1.70 -8.60
C LEU A 21 9.03 2.39 -7.32
N GLU A 22 10.15 3.10 -7.39
CA GLU A 22 10.58 3.92 -6.26
C GLU A 22 9.54 5.01 -6.00
N ILE A 23 9.28 5.34 -4.73
CA ILE A 23 8.26 6.35 -4.43
C ILE A 23 8.59 7.70 -5.08
N SER A 24 9.87 8.06 -5.19
CA SER A 24 10.36 9.27 -5.84
C SER A 24 10.15 9.32 -7.36
N GLU A 25 9.85 8.19 -8.00
CA GLU A 25 9.57 8.11 -9.43
C GLU A 25 8.08 8.19 -9.75
N VAL A 26 7.21 8.20 -8.73
CA VAL A 26 5.75 8.36 -8.90
C VAL A 26 5.45 9.72 -9.52
N SER A 27 4.55 9.75 -10.51
CA SER A 27 4.24 10.93 -11.31
C SER A 27 3.63 12.08 -10.51
N ASP A 28 2.97 11.76 -9.38
CA ASP A 28 2.33 12.74 -8.50
C ASP A 28 3.33 13.28 -7.45
N PRO A 29 3.60 14.60 -7.43
CA PRO A 29 4.52 15.24 -6.48
C PRO A 29 4.16 15.06 -5.01
N VAL A 30 2.89 14.83 -4.67
CA VAL A 30 2.44 14.57 -3.29
C VAL A 30 3.07 13.27 -2.77
N PHE A 31 3.16 12.26 -3.64
CA PHE A 31 3.77 10.97 -3.33
C PHE A 31 5.29 10.98 -3.55
N SER A 32 5.78 11.47 -4.70
CA SER A 32 7.23 11.49 -4.98
C SER A 32 8.03 12.44 -4.11
N GLY A 33 7.38 13.52 -3.65
CA GLY A 33 7.92 14.41 -2.62
C GLY A 33 7.80 13.86 -1.19
N LYS A 34 7.22 12.67 -1.00
CA LYS A 34 7.01 12.02 0.31
C LYS A 34 6.24 12.88 1.32
N VAL A 35 5.33 13.73 0.84
CA VAL A 35 4.59 14.70 1.67
C VAL A 35 3.62 13.98 2.62
N VAL A 36 3.01 12.90 2.15
CA VAL A 36 2.03 12.10 2.91
C VAL A 36 2.70 10.98 3.72
N GLY A 37 3.84 10.49 3.26
CA GLY A 37 4.52 9.33 3.83
C GLY A 37 5.62 8.79 2.92
N ASP A 38 6.31 7.75 3.36
CA ASP A 38 7.40 7.10 2.61
C ASP A 38 7.13 5.60 2.40
N GLY A 39 7.72 5.02 1.35
CA GLY A 39 7.48 3.63 0.96
C GLY A 39 7.92 3.34 -0.47
N CYS A 40 7.03 2.73 -1.24
CA CYS A 40 7.21 2.48 -2.68
C CYS A 40 5.86 2.53 -3.39
N ALA A 41 5.86 2.40 -4.71
CA ALA A 41 4.64 2.20 -5.48
C ALA A 41 4.71 0.89 -6.26
N ILE A 42 3.55 0.38 -6.68
CA ILE A 42 3.47 -0.76 -7.60
C ILE A 42 2.67 -0.33 -8.82
N ILE A 43 3.14 -0.70 -10.02
CA ILE A 43 2.32 -0.71 -11.23
C ILE A 43 1.67 -2.09 -11.32
N PRO A 44 0.36 -2.22 -11.04
CA PRO A 44 -0.29 -3.52 -10.89
C PRO A 44 -0.52 -4.20 -12.25
N THR A 45 -0.40 -5.53 -12.24
CA THR A 45 -0.74 -6.42 -13.36
C THR A 45 -1.86 -7.40 -13.00
N SER A 46 -2.37 -7.34 -11.78
CA SER A 46 -3.49 -8.15 -11.30
C SER A 46 -4.61 -7.28 -10.74
N ASN A 47 -5.87 -7.67 -10.99
CA ASN A 47 -7.05 -6.93 -10.54
C ASN A 47 -7.33 -7.03 -9.03
N LYS A 48 -6.56 -7.79 -8.26
CA LYS A 48 -6.84 -8.07 -6.85
C LYS A 48 -5.84 -7.40 -5.92
N LEU A 49 -6.33 -6.48 -5.10
CA LEU A 49 -5.58 -5.89 -3.99
C LEU A 49 -5.77 -6.79 -2.75
N VAL A 50 -4.67 -7.25 -2.19
CA VAL A 50 -4.67 -8.09 -0.99
C VAL A 50 -3.98 -7.37 0.18
N ALA A 51 -4.29 -7.80 1.40
CA ALA A 51 -3.65 -7.30 2.61
C ALA A 51 -2.14 -7.60 2.57
N PRO A 52 -1.27 -6.59 2.70
CA PRO A 52 0.18 -6.78 2.63
C PRO A 52 0.77 -7.32 3.94
N ALA A 53 0.02 -7.23 5.03
CA ALA A 53 0.34 -7.75 6.36
C ALA A 53 -0.95 -8.01 7.13
N ASP A 54 -0.84 -8.66 8.29
CA ASP A 54 -1.94 -8.76 9.26
C ASP A 54 -2.22 -7.38 9.85
N GLY A 55 -3.50 -7.03 10.03
CA GLY A 55 -3.85 -5.72 10.57
C GLY A 55 -5.35 -5.48 10.63
N LYS A 56 -5.72 -4.22 10.83
CA LYS A 56 -7.09 -3.73 10.90
C LYS A 56 -7.31 -2.67 9.84
N ILE A 57 -8.44 -2.73 9.14
CA ILE A 57 -8.87 -1.68 8.22
C ILE A 57 -9.31 -0.47 9.05
N ILE A 58 -8.63 0.66 8.89
CA ILE A 58 -8.93 1.91 9.62
C ILE A 58 -9.59 2.96 8.72
N GLN A 59 -9.41 2.85 7.41
CA GLN A 59 -9.99 3.78 6.46
C GLN A 59 -10.23 3.12 5.10
N ILE A 60 -11.35 3.47 4.47
CA ILE A 60 -11.61 3.21 3.06
C ILE A 60 -12.10 4.54 2.49
N SER A 61 -11.49 5.02 1.39
CA SER A 61 -11.93 6.26 0.77
C SER A 61 -13.38 6.13 0.26
N SER A 62 -14.11 7.24 0.16
CA SER A 62 -15.51 7.23 -0.28
C SER A 62 -15.69 6.63 -1.69
N SER A 63 -14.71 6.86 -2.58
CA SER A 63 -14.62 6.25 -3.91
C SER A 63 -13.85 4.92 -3.93
N LYS A 64 -13.57 4.32 -2.77
CA LYS A 64 -12.99 2.97 -2.58
C LYS A 64 -11.60 2.72 -3.18
N HIS A 65 -10.99 3.72 -3.83
CA HIS A 65 -9.68 3.61 -4.47
C HIS A 65 -8.51 3.57 -3.48
N ALA A 66 -8.72 3.86 -2.20
CA ALA A 66 -7.66 3.86 -1.20
C ALA A 66 -8.10 3.14 0.08
N ILE A 67 -7.18 2.35 0.63
CA ILE A 67 -7.38 1.60 1.88
C ILE A 67 -6.25 1.94 2.85
N GLY A 68 -6.63 2.40 4.04
CA GLY A 68 -5.75 2.59 5.18
C GLY A 68 -5.84 1.40 6.14
N MET A 69 -4.69 0.89 6.56
CA MET A 69 -4.56 -0.21 7.52
C MET A 69 -3.71 0.21 8.72
N GLU A 70 -4.15 -0.18 9.91
CA GLU A 70 -3.28 -0.21 11.09
C GLU A 70 -2.71 -1.62 11.24
N LEU A 71 -1.38 -1.70 11.27
CA LEU A 71 -0.62 -2.92 11.46
C LEU A 71 -0.22 -3.06 12.94
N GLU A 72 0.50 -4.14 13.26
CA GLU A 72 1.09 -4.29 14.58
C GLU A 72 1.93 -3.07 14.99
N HIS A 73 1.95 -2.79 16.30
CA HIS A 73 2.64 -1.63 16.88
C HIS A 73 2.11 -0.26 16.40
N GLY A 74 0.89 -0.23 15.85
CA GLY A 74 0.20 1.00 15.47
C GLY A 74 0.81 1.69 14.25
N ILE A 75 1.43 0.92 13.35
CA ILE A 75 1.96 1.44 12.09
C ILE A 75 0.82 1.59 11.09
N GLU A 76 0.71 2.75 10.47
CA GLU A 76 -0.36 3.07 9.54
C GLU A 76 0.18 2.96 8.11
N LEU A 77 -0.45 2.08 7.33
CA LEU A 77 -0.13 1.85 5.93
C LEU A 77 -1.29 2.32 5.05
N LEU A 78 -0.98 3.16 4.06
CA LEU A 78 -1.92 3.58 3.02
C LEU A 78 -1.59 2.86 1.71
N MET A 79 -2.62 2.28 1.08
CA MET A 79 -2.57 1.74 -0.27
C MET A 79 -3.51 2.57 -1.14
N HIS A 80 -2.96 3.41 -2.01
CA HIS A 80 -3.71 4.33 -2.87
C HIS A 80 -3.66 3.84 -4.32
N VAL A 81 -4.77 3.35 -4.88
CA VAL A 81 -4.79 2.71 -6.20
C VAL A 81 -4.86 3.75 -7.31
N GLY A 82 -3.78 3.86 -8.07
CA GLY A 82 -3.64 4.81 -9.18
C GLY A 82 -3.57 6.27 -8.75
N ILE A 83 -3.33 7.15 -9.72
CA ILE A 83 -3.33 8.61 -9.54
C ILE A 83 -4.64 9.20 -10.09
N ASP A 84 -5.21 10.19 -9.38
CA ASP A 84 -6.48 10.86 -9.69
C ASP A 84 -7.67 9.90 -9.88
N THR A 85 -7.63 8.71 -9.29
CA THR A 85 -8.70 7.70 -9.38
C THR A 85 -9.91 8.04 -8.53
N VAL A 86 -9.78 9.01 -7.60
CA VAL A 86 -10.90 9.60 -6.87
C VAL A 86 -12.00 10.14 -7.81
N GLU A 87 -11.60 10.66 -8.97
CA GLU A 87 -12.51 11.19 -10.01
C GLU A 87 -13.43 10.14 -10.62
N LEU A 88 -13.09 8.85 -10.49
CA LEU A 88 -13.91 7.75 -10.99
C LEU A 88 -15.13 7.48 -10.11
N GLN A 89 -15.24 8.14 -8.94
CA GLN A 89 -16.39 8.06 -8.04
C GLN A 89 -16.78 6.61 -7.69
N GLY A 90 -15.78 5.75 -7.50
CA GLY A 90 -15.98 4.34 -7.14
C GLY A 90 -16.24 3.38 -8.31
N LYS A 91 -16.33 3.88 -9.54
CA LYS A 91 -16.42 3.01 -10.73
C LYS A 91 -15.07 2.30 -10.96
N GLY A 92 -15.13 0.99 -11.18
CA GLY A 92 -13.95 0.14 -11.32
C GLY A 92 -13.41 -0.41 -10.01
N PHE A 93 -14.10 -0.20 -8.88
CA PHE A 93 -13.66 -0.64 -7.56
C PHE A 93 -14.76 -1.40 -6.81
N THR A 94 -14.46 -2.63 -6.39
CA THR A 94 -15.35 -3.47 -5.57
C THR A 94 -14.63 -3.85 -4.27
N SER A 95 -15.06 -3.28 -3.14
CA SER A 95 -14.45 -3.56 -1.84
C SER A 95 -15.11 -4.76 -1.17
N PHE A 96 -14.29 -5.61 -0.55
CA PHE A 96 -14.73 -6.81 0.18
C PHE A 96 -14.56 -6.69 1.70
N VAL A 97 -14.14 -5.51 2.17
CA VAL A 97 -13.90 -5.22 3.58
C VAL A 97 -14.58 -3.91 3.97
N LYS A 98 -14.76 -3.71 5.27
CA LYS A 98 -15.23 -2.45 5.85
C LYS A 98 -14.27 -1.96 6.92
N VAL A 99 -14.38 -0.67 7.25
CA VAL A 99 -13.65 -0.08 8.38
C VAL A 99 -13.99 -0.85 9.65
N GLY A 100 -12.95 -1.19 10.42
CA GLY A 100 -13.06 -1.99 11.64
C GLY A 100 -12.72 -3.47 11.46
N ASP A 101 -12.72 -3.99 10.23
CA ASP A 101 -12.40 -5.40 9.97
C ASP A 101 -10.94 -5.73 10.29
N HIS A 102 -10.71 -6.89 10.90
CA HIS A 102 -9.39 -7.48 11.02
C HIS A 102 -9.14 -8.39 9.81
N VAL A 103 -7.97 -8.24 9.19
CA VAL A 103 -7.59 -8.95 7.97
C VAL A 103 -6.27 -9.68 8.15
N LYS A 104 -6.11 -10.78 7.43
CA LYS A 104 -4.86 -11.54 7.37
C LYS A 104 -4.11 -11.25 6.09
N LYS A 105 -2.78 -11.26 6.15
CA LYS A 105 -1.91 -11.13 4.99
C LYS A 105 -2.37 -12.04 3.84
N GLY A 106 -2.53 -11.47 2.66
CA GLY A 106 -3.00 -12.16 1.46
C GLY A 106 -4.52 -12.25 1.32
N GLN A 107 -5.29 -11.81 2.32
CA GLN A 107 -6.74 -11.68 2.20
C GLN A 107 -7.09 -10.60 1.18
N GLU A 108 -8.05 -10.88 0.30
CA GLU A 108 -8.54 -9.94 -0.68
C GLU A 108 -9.29 -8.78 -0.01
N LEU A 109 -8.95 -7.55 -0.40
CA LEU A 109 -9.51 -6.33 0.16
C LEU A 109 -10.35 -5.57 -0.86
N LEU A 110 -9.87 -5.52 -2.10
CA LEU A 110 -10.45 -4.73 -3.18
C LEU A 110 -10.19 -5.45 -4.52
N GLU A 111 -11.23 -5.57 -5.34
CA GLU A 111 -11.10 -5.86 -6.76
C GLU A 111 -11.10 -4.53 -7.54
N VAL A 112 -10.19 -4.42 -8.50
CA VAL A 112 -9.93 -3.24 -9.32
C VAL A 112 -9.98 -3.63 -10.79
N ASP A 113 -10.84 -2.97 -11.55
CA ASP A 113 -10.88 -3.10 -13.00
C ASP A 113 -9.78 -2.24 -13.63
N LEU A 114 -8.57 -2.81 -13.75
CA LEU A 114 -7.41 -2.11 -14.29
C LEU A 114 -7.61 -1.66 -15.74
N GLU A 115 -8.34 -2.44 -16.55
CA GLU A 115 -8.64 -2.08 -17.93
C GLU A 115 -9.61 -0.91 -18.00
N TYR A 116 -10.61 -0.87 -17.11
CA TYR A 116 -11.47 0.30 -16.97
C TYR A 116 -10.68 1.54 -16.57
N LEU A 117 -9.81 1.47 -15.56
CA LEU A 117 -8.95 2.59 -15.15
C LEU A 117 -8.10 3.10 -16.32
N LYS A 118 -7.44 2.20 -17.07
CA LYS A 118 -6.67 2.56 -18.28
C LYS A 118 -7.55 3.21 -19.35
N SER A 119 -8.75 2.69 -19.60
CA SER A 119 -9.71 3.26 -20.57
C SER A 119 -10.15 4.67 -20.21
N LYS A 120 -10.01 5.07 -18.95
CA LYS A 120 -10.27 6.42 -18.44
C LYS A 120 -9.01 7.28 -18.35
N GLY A 121 -7.88 6.81 -18.88
CA GLY A 121 -6.62 7.54 -18.90
C GLY A 121 -5.96 7.66 -17.53
N LYS A 122 -6.30 6.79 -16.57
CA LYS A 122 -5.73 6.83 -15.21
C LYS A 122 -4.37 6.15 -15.17
N ILE A 123 -3.44 6.79 -14.47
CA ILE A 123 -2.11 6.24 -14.19
C ILE A 123 -2.27 5.20 -13.09
N LEU A 124 -1.71 4.01 -13.28
CA LEU A 124 -1.91 2.87 -12.39
C LEU A 124 -0.87 2.76 -11.26
N GLU A 125 0.09 3.69 -11.20
CA GLU A 125 1.03 3.79 -10.09
C GLU A 125 0.27 3.81 -8.77
N THR A 126 0.49 2.80 -7.95
CA THR A 126 -0.27 2.55 -6.72
C THR A 126 0.67 2.73 -5.52
N PRO A 127 0.72 3.92 -4.90
CA PRO A 127 1.51 4.16 -3.70
C PRO A 127 1.14 3.24 -2.54
N ILE A 128 2.15 2.59 -1.96
CA ILE A 128 2.09 1.78 -0.75
C ILE A 128 3.02 2.42 0.28
N ILE A 129 2.48 3.26 1.15
CA ILE A 129 3.27 4.15 2.01
C ILE A 129 2.91 4.03 3.49
N VAL A 130 3.87 4.32 4.34
CA VAL A 130 3.67 4.48 5.78
C VAL A 130 3.40 5.96 6.07
N THR A 131 2.30 6.26 6.74
CA THR A 131 1.85 7.66 6.95
C THR A 131 2.30 8.26 8.27
N ASN A 132 2.55 7.44 9.30
CA ASN A 132 3.01 7.88 10.62
C ASN A 132 4.53 7.68 10.81
N MET A 133 5.29 8.44 10.02
CA MET A 133 6.76 8.33 9.93
C MET A 133 7.50 8.64 11.24
N ASP A 134 6.86 9.30 12.20
CA ASP A 134 7.39 9.57 13.54
C ASP A 134 7.69 8.30 14.35
N LYS A 135 7.10 7.16 13.99
CA LYS A 135 7.35 5.84 14.62
C LYS A 135 8.48 5.05 13.94
N ILE A 136 9.02 5.56 12.85
CA ILE A 136 9.84 4.78 11.91
C ILE A 136 11.30 5.20 11.99
N LYS A 137 12.17 4.24 12.29
CA LYS A 137 13.62 4.45 12.29
C LYS A 137 14.21 4.35 10.89
N LYS A 138 13.72 3.39 10.09
CA LYS A 138 14.24 3.12 8.74
C LYS A 138 13.21 2.39 7.89
N ILE A 139 13.07 2.80 6.64
CA ILE A 139 12.38 2.06 5.59
C ILE A 139 13.40 1.56 4.58
N VAL A 140 13.26 0.32 4.14
CA VAL A 140 14.00 -0.25 3.00
C VAL A 140 12.98 -0.78 2.01
N SER A 141 12.87 -0.15 0.87
CA SER A 141 12.05 -0.60 -0.25
C SER A 141 12.89 -1.44 -1.22
N TYR A 142 12.25 -2.40 -1.88
CA TYR A 142 12.86 -3.23 -2.92
C TYR A 142 12.37 -2.80 -4.31
N THR A 143 12.98 -3.34 -5.37
CA THR A 143 12.60 -3.09 -6.76
C THR A 143 12.33 -4.40 -7.50
N GLY A 144 11.72 -4.32 -8.69
CA GLY A 144 11.50 -5.46 -9.58
C GLY A 144 10.08 -6.05 -9.54
N GLU A 145 9.91 -7.23 -10.14
CA GLU A 145 8.61 -7.91 -10.23
C GLU A 145 8.18 -8.56 -8.91
N VAL A 146 6.88 -8.47 -8.63
CA VAL A 146 6.30 -8.95 -7.38
C VAL A 146 5.03 -9.75 -7.60
N LYS A 147 4.76 -10.68 -6.67
CA LYS A 147 3.50 -11.44 -6.60
C LYS A 147 2.73 -11.06 -5.35
N ALA A 148 1.44 -10.75 -5.52
CA ALA A 148 0.52 -10.39 -4.46
C ALA A 148 0.58 -11.38 -3.28
N GLY A 149 0.63 -10.86 -2.06
CA GLY A 149 0.66 -11.61 -0.80
C GLY A 149 1.94 -12.43 -0.55
N LYS A 150 2.89 -12.45 -1.49
CA LYS A 150 4.09 -13.31 -1.44
C LYS A 150 5.38 -12.52 -1.32
N THR A 151 5.68 -11.67 -2.30
CA THR A 151 6.98 -10.97 -2.37
C THR A 151 7.04 -9.84 -1.34
N THR A 152 8.14 -9.70 -0.61
CA THR A 152 8.37 -8.56 0.28
C THR A 152 8.75 -7.34 -0.56
N ILE A 153 8.06 -6.22 -0.38
CA ILE A 153 8.33 -4.96 -1.10
C ILE A 153 8.99 -3.91 -0.23
N MET A 154 8.80 -4.02 1.10
CA MET A 154 9.29 -3.03 2.04
C MET A 154 9.59 -3.70 3.39
N LYS A 155 10.67 -3.27 4.04
CA LYS A 155 10.98 -3.59 5.44
C LYS A 155 11.04 -2.31 6.25
N ILE A 156 10.30 -2.30 7.34
CA ILE A 156 10.17 -1.16 8.24
C ILE A 156 10.90 -1.53 9.54
N THR A 157 11.80 -0.67 10.00
CA THR A 157 12.43 -0.75 11.33
C THR A 157 11.83 0.32 12.22
N LEU A 158 11.32 -0.07 13.38
CA LEU A 158 10.70 0.85 14.33
C LEU A 158 11.75 1.52 15.21
N LEU A 159 11.40 2.69 15.78
CA LEU A 159 12.20 3.40 16.78
C LEU A 159 12.32 2.62 18.10
#